data_AF-A0ABD5PZR1-F1
#
_entry.id   AF-A0ABD5PZR1-F1
#
_cell.length_a   1.000
_cell.length_b   1.000
_cell.length_c   1.000
_cell.angle_alpha   90.00
_cell.angle_beta   90.00
_cell.angle_gamma   90.00
#
_symmetry.space_group_name_H-M   'P 1'
#
loop_
_entity.id
_entity.type
_entity.pdbx_description
1 polymer ?
#
loop_
_entity_poly.entity_id
_entity_poly.type
_entity_poly.pdbx_seq_one_letter_code
_entity_poly.pdbx_strand_id
1 'polypeptide(L)'
;MSLHHLYLFSRASLRKSLTLMRRYLVNTVSRIVSMYLLFAVMFFGGQQIAGAAITRSIEGIIVGYFLWMLILSAYSSIANNITNEAQWGTLEQLYMSPLGFDRIVGVKTVVNVSVSLFIAAMLLALMLLTTGVTLSFDLLTITPIIILTLAPAVGLGYVFGGLALLYKRIESTFQLMQFAFIALIAAPVEQFAALKFAPFALGSYLLRQAMSEQKSLLEIPTADLGLLVAVGLAYLGLGYGIFRVIQTKARERGVLGEY
;
A
#
# COMPACT_ATOMS: atom_id res chain seq x y z
N MET A 1 -13.70 9.69 -25.85
CA MET A 1 -14.28 10.47 -24.73
C MET A 1 -13.60 10.21 -23.36
N SER A 2 -12.43 9.56 -23.28
CA SER A 2 -11.99 8.91 -22.02
C SER A 2 -10.86 9.59 -21.24
N LEU A 3 -9.77 10.03 -21.87
CA LEU A 3 -8.56 10.50 -21.16
C LEU A 3 -8.76 11.85 -20.43
N HIS A 4 -9.46 12.79 -21.07
CA HIS A 4 -9.71 14.10 -20.45
C HIS A 4 -10.61 14.00 -19.21
N HIS A 5 -11.67 13.19 -19.27
CA HIS A 5 -12.55 12.96 -18.11
C HIS A 5 -11.83 12.21 -16.97
N LEU A 6 -10.97 11.24 -17.30
CA LEU A 6 -10.14 10.56 -16.29
C LEU A 6 -9.15 11.51 -15.62
N TYR A 7 -8.54 12.41 -16.40
CA TYR A 7 -7.64 13.44 -15.86
C TYR A 7 -8.37 14.44 -14.95
N LEU A 8 -9.54 14.91 -15.38
CA LEU A 8 -10.37 15.79 -14.54
C LEU A 8 -10.78 15.09 -13.24
N PHE A 9 -11.17 13.81 -13.32
CA PHE A 9 -11.56 13.03 -12.16
C PHE A 9 -10.38 12.76 -11.22
N SER A 10 -9.19 12.43 -11.75
CA SER A 10 -7.99 12.22 -10.93
C SER A 10 -7.60 13.50 -10.20
N ARG A 11 -7.62 14.65 -10.88
CA ARG A 11 -7.40 15.97 -10.27
C ARG A 11 -8.43 16.28 -9.19
N ALA A 12 -9.71 16.00 -9.44
CA ALA A 12 -10.77 16.20 -8.46
C ALA A 12 -10.61 15.28 -7.23
N SER A 13 -10.27 14.01 -7.46
CA SER A 13 -10.01 13.03 -6.39
C SER A 13 -8.81 13.44 -5.54
N LEU A 14 -7.74 13.92 -6.17
CA LEU A 14 -6.56 14.41 -5.47
C LEU A 14 -6.88 15.67 -4.65
N ARG A 15 -7.64 16.62 -5.23
CA ARG A 15 -8.11 17.80 -4.49
C ARG A 15 -9.00 17.41 -3.29
N LYS A 16 -9.91 16.43 -3.46
CA LYS A 16 -10.73 15.88 -2.37
C LYS A 16 -9.84 15.31 -1.27
N SER A 17 -8.87 14.46 -1.63
CA SER A 17 -7.94 13.86 -0.66
C SER A 17 -7.17 14.92 0.14
N LEU A 18 -6.59 15.91 -0.53
CA LEU A 18 -5.85 16.99 0.14
C LEU A 18 -6.76 17.88 0.99
N THR A 19 -7.99 18.15 0.53
CA THR A 19 -8.97 18.94 1.31
C THR A 19 -9.38 18.20 2.57
N LEU A 20 -9.62 16.89 2.50
CA LEU A 20 -9.93 16.07 3.67
C LEU A 20 -8.75 16.05 4.64
N MET A 21 -7.52 15.86 4.16
CA MET A 21 -6.33 15.91 5.02
C MET A 21 -6.21 17.24 5.77
N ARG A 22 -6.47 18.37 5.09
CA ARG A 22 -6.42 19.70 5.72
C ARG A 22 -7.60 19.95 6.66
N ARG A 23 -8.82 19.54 6.29
CA ARG A 23 -10.01 19.74 7.13
C ARG A 23 -9.97 18.87 8.38
N TYR A 24 -9.49 17.64 8.26
CA TYR A 24 -9.27 16.71 9.35
C TYR A 24 -7.79 16.67 9.73
N LEU A 25 -7.20 17.85 9.97
CA LEU A 25 -5.79 17.99 10.28
C LEU A 25 -5.41 17.20 11.52
N VAL A 26 -6.21 17.27 12.58
CA VAL A 26 -5.97 16.52 13.82
C VAL A 26 -5.86 15.02 13.51
N ASN A 27 -6.81 14.45 12.75
CA ASN A 27 -6.76 13.04 12.37
C ASN A 27 -5.52 12.70 11.53
N THR A 28 -5.16 13.58 10.58
CA THR A 28 -4.00 13.38 9.71
C THR A 28 -2.70 13.40 10.51
N VAL A 29 -2.54 14.39 11.39
CA VAL A 29 -1.37 14.53 12.28
C VAL A 29 -1.31 13.38 13.27
N SER A 30 -2.43 13.04 13.93
CA SER A 30 -2.49 11.89 14.83
C SER A 30 -2.06 10.61 14.12
N ARG A 31 -2.51 10.36 12.88
CA ARG A 31 -2.07 9.19 12.10
C ARG A 31 -0.57 9.18 11.85
N ILE A 32 0.01 10.32 11.45
CA ILE A 32 1.45 10.46 11.18
C ILE A 32 2.24 10.26 12.49
N VAL A 33 1.82 10.91 13.57
CA VAL A 33 2.44 10.81 14.90
C VAL A 33 2.37 9.39 15.42
N SER A 34 1.22 8.71 15.33
CA SER A 34 1.08 7.31 15.76
C SER A 34 1.99 6.37 14.98
N MET A 35 2.08 6.53 13.66
CA MET A 35 3.00 5.74 12.82
C MET A 35 4.46 6.03 13.19
N TYR A 36 4.83 7.28 13.43
CA TYR A 36 6.19 7.60 13.85
C TYR A 36 6.51 7.09 15.26
N LEU A 37 5.56 7.21 16.19
CA LEU A 37 5.72 6.77 17.58
C LEU A 37 5.95 5.27 17.66
N LEU A 38 5.24 4.47 16.86
CA LEU A 38 5.45 3.03 16.79
C LEU A 38 6.91 2.70 16.40
N PHE A 39 7.44 3.38 15.37
CA PHE A 39 8.85 3.26 15.01
C PHE A 39 9.78 3.71 16.13
N ALA A 40 9.51 4.88 16.74
CA ALA A 40 10.35 5.42 17.81
C ALA A 40 10.42 4.49 19.02
N VAL A 41 9.30 3.89 19.42
CA VAL A 41 9.26 2.88 20.49
C VAL A 41 10.08 1.64 20.12
N MET A 42 9.95 1.15 18.88
CA MET A 42 10.73 0.02 18.39
C MET A 42 12.23 0.33 18.38
N PHE A 43 12.62 1.52 17.91
CA PHE A 43 14.01 1.94 17.80
C PHE A 43 14.65 2.22 19.16
N PHE A 44 14.11 3.16 19.93
CA PHE A 44 14.68 3.53 21.24
C PHE A 44 14.50 2.41 22.27
N GLY A 45 13.33 1.77 22.31
CA GLY A 45 13.10 0.62 23.19
C GLY A 45 14.00 -0.56 22.84
N GLY A 46 14.16 -0.85 21.55
CA GLY A 46 15.08 -1.88 21.07
C GLY A 46 16.54 -1.56 21.39
N GLN A 47 16.96 -0.29 21.29
CA GLN A 47 18.34 0.10 21.61
C GLN A 47 18.69 -0.15 23.08
N GLN A 48 17.74 0.05 24.00
CA GLN A 48 17.96 -0.17 25.43
C GLN A 48 18.06 -1.66 25.80
N ILE A 49 17.36 -2.53 25.09
CA ILE A 49 17.32 -3.97 25.38
C ILE A 49 18.43 -4.72 24.62
N ALA A 50 18.62 -4.39 23.34
CA ALA A 50 19.47 -5.12 22.41
C ALA A 50 20.18 -4.18 21.41
N GLY A 51 20.85 -3.14 21.92
CA GLY A 51 21.50 -2.10 21.12
C GLY A 51 22.34 -2.60 19.95
N ALA A 52 23.22 -3.58 20.18
CA ALA A 52 24.06 -4.15 19.12
C ALA A 52 23.26 -4.83 18.00
N ALA A 53 22.15 -5.49 18.33
CA ALA A 53 21.29 -6.15 17.34
C ALA A 53 20.47 -5.13 16.53
N ILE A 54 19.95 -4.10 17.19
CA ILE A 54 19.22 -3.00 16.53
C ILE A 54 20.13 -2.23 15.59
N THR A 55 21.32 -1.83 16.03
CA THR A 55 22.24 -1.06 15.19
C THR A 55 22.66 -1.82 13.93
N ARG A 56 22.79 -3.15 13.99
CA ARG A 56 23.10 -3.98 12.80
C ARG A 56 21.94 -4.15 11.84
N SER A 57 20.70 -4.08 12.33
CA SER A 57 19.50 -4.36 11.56
C SER A 57 18.67 -3.11 11.22
N ILE A 58 19.10 -1.94 11.68
CA ILE A 58 18.32 -0.70 11.60
C ILE A 58 17.96 -0.31 10.17
N GLU A 59 18.87 -0.48 9.22
CA GLU A 59 18.61 -0.22 7.80
C GLU A 59 17.47 -1.10 7.28
N GLY A 60 17.53 -2.40 7.57
CA GLY A 60 16.48 -3.35 7.19
C GLY A 60 15.15 -3.06 7.89
N ILE A 61 15.18 -2.64 9.15
CA ILE A 61 13.99 -2.22 9.90
C ILE A 61 13.35 -0.99 9.26
N ILE A 62 14.15 0.04 8.91
CA ILE A 62 13.65 1.26 8.27
C ILE A 62 13.02 0.95 6.91
N VAL A 63 13.70 0.17 6.06
CA VAL A 63 13.19 -0.20 4.73
C VAL A 63 11.93 -1.05 4.84
N GLY A 64 11.93 -2.04 5.74
CA GLY A 64 10.77 -2.89 6.00
C GLY A 64 9.58 -2.11 6.55
N TYR A 65 9.82 -1.17 7.47
CA TYR A 65 8.79 -0.30 8.04
C TYR A 65 8.20 0.64 7.00
N PHE A 66 9.06 1.26 6.18
CA PHE A 66 8.64 2.09 5.06
C PHE A 66 7.75 1.31 4.08
N LEU A 67 8.16 0.12 3.68
CA LEU A 67 7.37 -0.74 2.81
C LEU A 67 6.05 -1.16 3.47
N TRP A 68 6.07 -1.52 4.75
CA TRP A 68 4.87 -1.90 5.51
C TRP A 68 3.83 -0.78 5.54
N MET A 69 4.24 0.46 5.79
CA MET A 69 3.34 1.62 5.73
C MET A 69 2.69 1.78 4.34
N LEU A 70 3.48 1.61 3.27
CA LEU A 70 2.96 1.70 1.89
C LEU A 70 1.98 0.57 1.58
N ILE A 71 2.33 -0.67 1.94
CA ILE A 71 1.48 -1.86 1.73
C ILE A 71 0.15 -1.69 2.47
N LEU A 72 0.18 -1.31 3.75
CA LEU A 72 -1.02 -1.09 4.54
C LEU A 72 -1.93 -0.03 3.92
N SER A 73 -1.33 1.07 3.46
CA SER A 73 -2.12 2.11 2.81
C SER A 73 -2.70 1.65 1.48
N ALA A 74 -1.92 0.96 0.63
CA ALA A 74 -2.38 0.50 -0.67
C ALA A 74 -3.53 -0.51 -0.52
N TYR A 75 -3.33 -1.50 0.37
CA TYR A 75 -4.28 -2.54 0.70
C TYR A 75 -5.62 -2.00 1.22
N SER A 76 -5.57 -1.13 2.24
CA SER A 76 -6.79 -0.63 2.89
C SER A 76 -7.50 0.47 2.09
N SER A 77 -6.81 1.12 1.14
CA SER A 77 -7.35 2.29 0.43
C SER A 77 -8.67 2.03 -0.29
N ILE A 78 -8.80 0.89 -0.98
CA ILE A 78 -9.97 0.60 -1.82
C ILE A 78 -11.21 0.39 -0.95
N ALA A 79 -11.11 -0.49 0.05
CA ALA A 79 -12.22 -0.74 0.95
C ALA A 79 -12.59 0.50 1.76
N ASN A 80 -11.62 1.26 2.28
CA ASN A 80 -11.90 2.51 2.99
C ASN A 80 -12.62 3.51 2.07
N ASN A 81 -12.20 3.63 0.80
CA ASN A 81 -12.90 4.46 -0.17
C ASN A 81 -14.35 4.00 -0.37
N ILE A 82 -14.58 2.69 -0.55
CA ILE A 82 -15.92 2.14 -0.76
C ILE A 82 -16.80 2.38 0.47
N THR A 83 -16.31 2.03 1.66
CA THR A 83 -17.03 2.22 2.92
C THR A 83 -17.36 3.70 3.16
N ASN A 84 -16.43 4.62 2.91
CA ASN A 84 -16.67 6.05 3.07
C ASN A 84 -17.72 6.59 2.08
N GLU A 85 -17.65 6.19 0.80
CA GLU A 85 -18.64 6.64 -0.19
C GLU A 85 -20.02 6.01 0.06
N ALA A 86 -20.07 4.80 0.63
CA ALA A 86 -21.33 4.20 1.08
C ALA A 86 -21.91 4.94 2.28
N GLN A 87 -21.09 5.27 3.29
CA GLN A 87 -21.49 6.09 4.44
C GLN A 87 -21.96 7.50 4.04
N TRP A 88 -21.37 8.08 2.98
CA TRP A 88 -21.78 9.39 2.47
C TRP A 88 -23.00 9.35 1.54
N GLY A 89 -23.53 8.16 1.21
CA GLY A 89 -24.65 8.00 0.27
C GLY A 89 -24.29 8.37 -1.18
N THR A 90 -23.00 8.47 -1.51
CA THR A 90 -22.49 8.84 -2.84
C THR A 90 -22.13 7.63 -3.70
N LEU A 91 -22.21 6.42 -3.12
CA LEU A 91 -21.89 5.18 -3.82
C LEU A 91 -22.74 5.02 -5.10
N GLU A 92 -24.06 5.19 -5.02
CA GLU A 92 -24.96 5.08 -6.18
C GLU A 92 -24.62 6.08 -7.29
N GLN A 93 -24.30 7.32 -6.92
CA GLN A 93 -23.91 8.36 -7.88
C GLN A 93 -22.62 7.98 -8.62
N LEU A 94 -21.67 7.34 -7.93
CA LEU A 94 -20.43 6.84 -8.55
C LEU A 94 -20.72 5.67 -9.51
N TYR A 95 -21.71 4.84 -9.21
CA TYR A 95 -22.16 3.76 -10.09
C TYR A 95 -22.86 4.28 -11.36
N MET A 96 -23.61 5.39 -11.25
CA MET A 96 -24.26 6.04 -12.39
C MET A 96 -23.31 6.91 -13.23
N SER A 97 -22.07 7.10 -12.79
CA SER A 97 -21.07 7.90 -13.51
C SER A 97 -20.70 7.28 -14.87
N PRO A 98 -20.55 8.09 -15.93
CA PRO A 98 -20.17 7.61 -17.27
C PRO A 98 -18.76 7.01 -17.34
N LEU A 99 -17.93 7.20 -16.31
CA LEU A 99 -16.57 6.63 -16.25
C LEU A 99 -16.55 5.14 -15.89
N GLY A 100 -17.64 4.62 -15.30
CA GLY A 100 -17.71 3.26 -14.76
C GLY A 100 -16.97 3.14 -13.42
N PHE A 101 -17.59 2.42 -12.49
CA PHE A 101 -17.11 2.29 -11.11
C PHE A 101 -15.66 1.74 -11.02
N ASP A 102 -15.32 0.74 -11.82
CA ASP A 102 -13.99 0.10 -11.79
C ASP A 102 -12.87 1.11 -12.08
N ARG A 103 -13.07 1.97 -13.09
CA ARG A 103 -12.08 2.99 -13.47
C ARG A 103 -11.97 4.05 -12.38
N ILE A 104 -13.09 4.42 -11.76
CA ILE A 104 -13.11 5.35 -10.64
C ILE A 104 -12.33 4.79 -9.45
N VAL A 105 -12.57 3.54 -9.08
CA VAL A 105 -11.83 2.86 -8.00
C VAL A 105 -10.34 2.80 -8.33
N GLY A 106 -9.97 2.44 -9.55
CA GLY A 106 -8.59 2.43 -10.00
C GLY A 106 -7.91 3.81 -9.89
N VAL A 107 -8.55 4.87 -10.38
CA VAL A 107 -8.01 6.24 -10.28
C VAL A 107 -7.87 6.68 -8.82
N LYS A 108 -8.88 6.43 -7.98
CA LYS A 108 -8.80 6.74 -6.54
C LYS A 108 -7.66 5.97 -5.86
N THR A 109 -7.44 4.72 -6.26
CA THR A 109 -6.34 3.90 -5.72
C THR A 109 -4.99 4.49 -6.07
N VAL A 110 -4.76 4.87 -7.33
CA VAL A 110 -3.52 5.52 -7.77
C VAL A 110 -3.30 6.83 -6.99
N VAL A 111 -4.33 7.68 -6.87
CA VAL A 111 -4.24 8.93 -6.11
C VAL A 111 -3.89 8.67 -4.64
N ASN A 112 -4.55 7.70 -3.99
CA ASN A 112 -4.30 7.40 -2.59
C ASN A 112 -2.90 6.81 -2.38
N VAL A 113 -2.44 5.91 -3.25
CA VAL A 113 -1.07 5.37 -3.20
C VAL A 113 -0.05 6.50 -3.36
N SER A 114 -0.26 7.44 -4.28
CA SER A 114 0.65 8.59 -4.45
C SER A 114 0.69 9.49 -3.21
N VAL A 115 -0.46 9.79 -2.60
CA VAL A 115 -0.52 10.57 -1.34
C VAL A 115 0.18 9.83 -0.22
N SER A 116 -0.03 8.52 -0.11
CA SER A 116 0.61 7.70 0.92
C SER A 116 2.10 7.52 0.70
N LEU A 117 2.57 7.49 -0.55
CA LEU A 117 3.98 7.53 -0.88
C LEU A 117 4.62 8.81 -0.38
N PHE A 118 3.97 9.97 -0.58
CA PHE A 118 4.46 11.24 -0.05
C PHE A 118 4.54 11.23 1.49
N ILE A 119 3.51 10.76 2.18
CA ILE A 119 3.51 10.66 3.66
C ILE A 119 4.58 9.69 4.15
N ALA A 120 4.70 8.52 3.53
CA ALA A 120 5.70 7.52 3.89
C ALA A 120 7.12 8.01 3.62
N ALA A 121 7.35 8.76 2.54
CA ALA A 121 8.64 9.39 2.26
C ALA A 121 9.01 10.46 3.29
N MET A 122 8.04 11.26 3.74
CA MET A 122 8.23 12.21 4.84
C MET A 122 8.60 11.50 6.15
N LEU A 123 7.91 10.40 6.47
CA LEU A 123 8.22 9.58 7.64
C LEU A 123 9.60 8.90 7.50
N LEU A 124 9.95 8.42 6.31
CA LEU A 124 11.28 7.86 6.03
C LEU A 124 12.38 8.89 6.29
N ALA A 125 12.22 10.12 5.81
CA ALA A 125 13.17 11.19 6.09
C ALA A 125 13.33 11.44 7.60
N LEU A 126 12.23 11.46 8.37
CA LEU A 126 12.28 11.59 9.83
C LEU A 126 12.99 10.41 10.50
N MET A 127 12.78 9.18 10.03
CA MET A 127 13.45 7.99 10.55
C MET A 127 14.96 8.07 10.30
N LEU A 128 15.39 8.48 9.10
CA LEU A 128 16.81 8.63 8.77
C LEU A 128 17.48 9.72 9.60
N LEU A 129 16.81 10.88 9.77
CA LEU A 129 17.29 11.96 10.63
C LEU A 129 17.47 11.52 12.09
N THR A 130 16.56 10.68 12.59
CA THR A 130 16.58 10.23 13.99
C THR A 130 17.59 9.13 14.24
N THR A 131 17.80 8.25 13.26
CA THR A 131 18.71 7.10 13.39
C THR A 131 20.14 7.41 12.96
N GLY A 132 20.35 8.48 12.18
CA GLY A 132 21.65 8.83 11.60
C GLY A 132 22.12 7.91 10.48
N VAL A 133 21.23 7.03 9.98
CA VAL A 133 21.52 6.07 8.92
C VAL A 133 21.47 6.74 7.55
N THR A 134 22.39 6.37 6.67
CA THR A 134 22.38 6.78 5.27
C THR A 134 21.88 5.61 4.40
N LEU A 135 20.89 5.88 3.55
CA LEU A 135 20.40 4.91 2.55
C LEU A 135 20.71 5.44 1.15
N SER A 136 20.90 4.51 0.22
CA SER A 136 20.96 4.83 -1.20
C SER A 136 19.60 5.27 -1.72
N PHE A 137 19.58 6.37 -2.46
CA PHE A 137 18.37 6.88 -3.11
C PHE A 137 18.56 6.93 -4.63
N ASP A 138 18.71 5.75 -5.23
CA ASP A 138 18.56 5.64 -6.69
C ASP A 138 17.08 5.55 -7.06
N LEU A 139 16.48 6.71 -7.36
CA LEU A 139 15.08 6.85 -7.76
C LEU A 139 14.73 5.98 -8.98
N LEU A 140 15.69 5.73 -9.90
CA LEU A 140 15.46 4.90 -11.09
C LEU A 140 15.30 3.43 -10.73
N THR A 141 16.03 2.95 -9.71
CA THR A 141 15.97 1.57 -9.24
C THR A 141 14.81 1.35 -8.26
N ILE A 142 14.64 2.26 -7.30
CA ILE A 142 13.68 2.13 -6.19
C ILE A 142 12.23 2.24 -6.69
N THR A 143 11.95 3.19 -7.60
CA THR A 143 10.57 3.49 -8.02
C THR A 143 9.88 2.28 -8.68
N PRO A 144 10.47 1.60 -9.67
CA PRO A 144 9.88 0.39 -10.26
C PRO A 144 9.67 -0.73 -9.23
N ILE A 145 10.64 -0.95 -8.35
CA ILE A 145 10.57 -2.00 -7.31
C ILE A 145 9.38 -1.71 -6.37
N ILE A 146 9.23 -0.47 -5.90
CA ILE A 146 8.09 -0.09 -5.05
C ILE A 146 6.77 -0.33 -5.79
N ILE A 147 6.63 0.16 -7.03
CA ILE A 147 5.39 0.03 -7.79
C ILE A 147 4.99 -1.44 -7.95
N LEU A 148 5.93 -2.30 -8.31
CA LEU A 148 5.68 -3.73 -8.48
C LEU A 148 5.40 -4.42 -7.14
N THR A 149 6.08 -4.02 -6.07
CA THR A 149 5.85 -4.56 -4.71
C THR A 149 4.48 -4.17 -4.15
N LEU A 150 3.94 -3.02 -4.55
CA LEU A 150 2.61 -2.58 -4.17
C LEU A 150 1.49 -3.20 -5.01
N ALA A 151 1.80 -3.76 -6.18
CA ALA A 151 0.78 -4.38 -7.04
C ALA A 151 0.00 -5.51 -6.34
N PRO A 152 0.63 -6.45 -5.60
CA PRO A 152 -0.09 -7.43 -4.80
C PRO A 152 -0.94 -6.80 -3.69
N ALA A 153 -0.50 -5.69 -3.07
CA ALA A 153 -1.25 -5.01 -2.02
C ALA A 153 -2.53 -4.41 -2.59
N VAL A 154 -2.44 -3.79 -3.77
CA VAL A 154 -3.59 -3.29 -4.51
C VAL A 154 -4.52 -4.43 -4.94
N GLY A 155 -3.97 -5.55 -5.42
CA GLY A 155 -4.74 -6.76 -5.74
C GLY A 155 -5.56 -7.27 -4.55
N LEU A 156 -4.93 -7.42 -3.39
CA LEU A 156 -5.63 -7.77 -2.15
C LEU A 156 -6.66 -6.69 -1.77
N GLY A 157 -6.30 -5.41 -1.90
CA GLY A 157 -7.22 -4.29 -1.65
C GLY A 157 -8.48 -4.34 -2.52
N TYR A 158 -8.38 -4.81 -3.76
CA TYR A 158 -9.54 -5.05 -4.63
C TYR A 158 -10.42 -6.18 -4.08
N VAL A 159 -9.85 -7.32 -3.69
CA VAL A 159 -10.61 -8.44 -3.10
C VAL A 159 -11.42 -7.94 -1.90
N PHE A 160 -10.75 -7.24 -0.99
CA PHE A 160 -11.38 -6.75 0.22
C PHE A 160 -12.31 -5.55 -0.02
N GLY A 161 -12.03 -4.72 -1.01
CA GLY A 161 -12.96 -3.69 -1.47
C GLY A 161 -14.28 -4.30 -1.95
N GLY A 162 -14.21 -5.44 -2.65
CA GLY A 162 -15.39 -6.21 -3.03
C GLY A 162 -16.13 -6.75 -1.81
N LEU A 163 -15.40 -7.34 -0.86
CA LEU A 163 -15.99 -7.84 0.38
C LEU A 163 -16.64 -6.71 1.20
N ALA A 164 -16.08 -5.49 1.19
CA ALA A 164 -16.65 -4.33 1.86
C ALA A 164 -18.04 -3.97 1.30
N LEU A 165 -18.26 -4.16 0.00
CA LEU A 165 -19.58 -3.95 -0.63
C LEU A 165 -20.63 -4.93 -0.10
N LEU A 166 -20.24 -6.16 0.24
CA LEU A 166 -21.18 -7.19 0.70
C LEU A 166 -21.41 -7.16 2.22
N TYR A 167 -20.34 -6.99 2.99
CA TYR A 167 -20.36 -7.23 4.43
C TYR A 167 -20.38 -5.95 5.29
N LYS A 168 -20.30 -4.75 4.68
CA LYS A 168 -20.32 -3.40 5.29
C LYS A 168 -19.27 -3.11 6.38
N ARG A 169 -18.77 -4.10 7.12
CA ARG A 169 -17.81 -3.98 8.23
C ARG A 169 -16.77 -5.10 8.17
N ILE A 170 -15.59 -4.76 7.63
CA ILE A 170 -14.46 -5.70 7.45
C ILE A 170 -13.17 -5.23 8.16
N GLU A 171 -13.28 -4.22 9.02
CA GLU A 171 -12.16 -3.55 9.67
C GLU A 171 -11.31 -4.50 10.53
N SER A 172 -11.95 -5.41 11.27
CA SER A 172 -11.23 -6.41 12.08
C SER A 172 -10.39 -7.34 11.21
N THR A 173 -10.89 -7.71 10.03
CA THR A 173 -10.13 -8.54 9.08
C THR A 173 -8.90 -7.79 8.56
N PHE A 174 -9.00 -6.47 8.40
CA PHE A 174 -7.85 -5.64 8.01
C PHE A 174 -6.78 -5.65 9.07
N GLN A 175 -7.15 -5.52 10.34
CA GLN A 175 -6.21 -5.55 11.46
C GLN A 175 -5.43 -6.88 11.50
N LEU A 176 -6.10 -8.01 11.30
CA LEU A 176 -5.44 -9.32 11.26
C LEU A 176 -4.45 -9.45 10.09
N MET A 177 -4.82 -8.94 8.91
CA MET A 177 -3.93 -8.97 7.74
C MET A 177 -2.67 -8.11 7.92
N GLN A 178 -2.70 -7.07 8.74
CA GLN A 178 -1.50 -6.24 8.99
C GLN A 178 -0.36 -7.07 9.57
N PHE A 179 -0.67 -7.97 10.50
CA PHE A 179 0.32 -8.87 11.10
C PHE A 179 0.85 -9.89 10.09
N ALA A 180 -0.02 -10.43 9.23
CA ALA A 180 0.41 -11.31 8.14
C ALA A 180 1.37 -10.59 7.19
N PHE A 181 1.12 -9.31 6.88
CA PHE A 181 2.02 -8.53 6.02
C PHE A 181 3.37 -8.28 6.66
N ILE A 182 3.45 -8.05 7.98
CA ILE A 182 4.74 -7.93 8.67
C ILE A 182 5.57 -9.21 8.48
N ALA A 183 4.95 -10.39 8.66
CA ALA A 183 5.63 -11.67 8.47
C ALA A 183 6.10 -11.88 7.02
N LEU A 184 5.29 -11.47 6.04
CA LEU A 184 5.63 -11.59 4.61
C LEU A 184 6.74 -10.63 4.19
N ILE A 185 6.75 -9.41 4.73
CA ILE A 185 7.81 -8.42 4.46
C ILE A 185 9.14 -8.86 5.07
N ALA A 186 9.09 -9.45 6.28
CA ALA A 186 10.26 -9.96 7.00
C ALA A 186 10.69 -11.38 6.56
N ALA A 187 10.06 -11.94 5.53
CA ALA A 187 10.28 -13.32 5.11
C ALA A 187 11.74 -13.55 4.63
N PRO A 188 12.42 -14.62 5.09
CA PRO A 188 13.80 -14.93 4.69
C PRO A 188 13.85 -15.59 3.31
N VAL A 189 13.63 -14.81 2.25
CA VAL A 189 13.62 -15.31 0.86
C VAL A 189 14.95 -15.91 0.39
N GLU A 190 16.05 -15.57 1.05
CA GLU A 190 17.39 -16.12 0.80
C GLU A 190 17.50 -17.59 1.24
N GLN A 191 16.77 -17.96 2.29
CA GLN A 191 16.79 -19.32 2.85
C GLN A 191 15.78 -20.23 2.15
N PHE A 192 14.63 -19.68 1.73
CA PHE A 192 13.56 -20.45 1.11
C PHE A 192 13.10 -19.80 -0.21
N ALA A 193 13.50 -20.40 -1.33
CA ALA A 193 13.16 -19.91 -2.67
C ALA A 193 11.63 -19.85 -2.92
N ALA A 194 10.84 -20.72 -2.28
CA ALA A 194 9.38 -20.71 -2.38
C ALA A 194 8.75 -19.40 -1.86
N LEU A 195 9.40 -18.71 -0.91
CA LEU A 195 8.92 -17.43 -0.38
C LEU A 195 8.99 -16.31 -1.42
N LYS A 196 9.77 -16.46 -2.50
CA LYS A 196 9.80 -15.47 -3.59
C LYS A 196 8.45 -15.33 -4.30
N PHE A 197 7.59 -16.34 -4.24
CA PHE A 197 6.22 -16.30 -4.79
C PHE A 197 5.20 -15.68 -3.83
N ALA A 198 5.55 -15.54 -2.56
CA ALA A 198 4.69 -14.91 -1.56
C ALA A 198 4.56 -13.41 -1.86
N PRO A 199 3.40 -12.78 -1.56
CA PRO A 199 3.23 -11.37 -1.80
C PRO A 199 4.22 -10.59 -0.92
N PHE A 200 4.75 -9.49 -1.46
CA PHE A 200 5.69 -8.57 -0.82
C PHE A 200 7.10 -9.10 -0.56
N ALA A 201 7.28 -10.40 -0.33
CA ALA A 201 8.56 -10.97 0.12
C ALA A 201 9.73 -10.73 -0.84
N LEU A 202 9.54 -10.97 -2.15
CA LEU A 202 10.58 -10.69 -3.15
C LEU A 202 10.82 -9.18 -3.29
N GLY A 203 9.75 -8.38 -3.22
CA GLY A 203 9.82 -6.93 -3.33
C GLY A 203 10.53 -6.27 -2.15
N SER A 204 10.27 -6.73 -0.93
CA SER A 204 10.94 -6.25 0.29
C SER A 204 12.43 -6.59 0.26
N TYR A 205 12.77 -7.78 -0.23
CA TYR A 205 14.14 -8.21 -0.41
C TYR A 205 14.91 -7.32 -1.40
N LEU A 206 14.36 -7.12 -2.60
CA LEU A 206 14.99 -6.30 -3.64
C LEU A 206 15.08 -4.83 -3.23
N LEU A 207 14.07 -4.31 -2.52
CA LEU A 207 14.10 -2.94 -2.01
C LEU A 207 15.19 -2.77 -0.94
N ARG A 208 15.36 -3.75 -0.05
CA ARG A 208 16.45 -3.74 0.94
C ARG A 208 17.82 -3.75 0.26
N GLN A 209 18.00 -4.58 -0.77
CA GLN A 209 19.24 -4.60 -1.54
C GLN A 209 19.52 -3.25 -2.25
N ALA A 210 18.49 -2.64 -2.84
CA ALA A 210 18.65 -1.36 -3.51
C ALA A 210 18.98 -0.21 -2.54
N MET A 211 18.31 -0.17 -1.38
CA MET A 211 18.42 0.95 -0.43
C MET A 211 19.59 0.80 0.56
N SER A 212 19.85 -0.42 1.06
CA SER A 212 20.91 -0.71 2.04
C SER A 212 22.23 -1.08 1.38
N GLU A 213 22.20 -1.98 0.39
CA GLU A 213 23.42 -2.51 -0.26
C GLU A 213 23.85 -1.67 -1.48
N GLN A 214 23.15 -0.56 -1.78
CA GLN A 214 23.43 0.34 -2.92
C GLN A 214 23.41 -0.36 -4.29
N LYS A 215 22.77 -1.52 -4.40
CA LYS A 215 22.69 -2.25 -5.67
C LYS A 215 21.82 -1.52 -6.69
N SER A 216 22.38 -1.34 -7.88
CA SER A 216 21.65 -0.73 -9.00
C SER A 216 20.73 -1.74 -9.68
N LEU A 217 19.68 -1.28 -10.39
CA LEU A 217 18.72 -2.13 -11.10
C LEU A 217 19.38 -3.15 -12.05
N LEU A 218 20.53 -2.78 -12.63
CA LEU A 218 21.30 -3.62 -13.55
C LEU A 218 22.06 -4.76 -12.86
N GLU A 219 22.32 -4.64 -11.55
CA GLU A 219 23.00 -5.65 -10.75
C GLU A 219 22.02 -6.68 -10.18
N ILE A 220 20.72 -6.36 -10.22
CA ILE A 220 19.66 -7.26 -9.78
C ILE A 220 19.48 -8.36 -10.84
N PRO A 221 19.43 -9.64 -10.45
CA PRO A 221 19.15 -10.74 -11.38
C PRO A 221 17.87 -10.49 -12.18
N THR A 222 17.96 -10.56 -13.51
CA THR A 222 16.80 -10.38 -14.41
C THR A 222 15.69 -11.39 -14.13
N ALA A 223 16.04 -12.59 -13.65
CA ALA A 223 15.08 -13.60 -13.20
C ALA A 223 14.25 -13.13 -12.00
N ASP A 224 14.86 -12.46 -11.03
CA ASP A 224 14.17 -11.94 -9.84
C ASP A 224 13.29 -10.73 -10.21
N LEU A 225 13.75 -9.86 -11.13
CA LEU A 225 12.90 -8.79 -11.68
C LEU A 225 11.71 -9.34 -12.48
N GLY A 226 11.95 -10.34 -13.33
CA GLY A 226 10.89 -11.03 -14.07
C GLY A 226 9.86 -11.69 -13.16
N LEU A 227 10.33 -12.33 -12.08
CA LEU A 227 9.47 -12.93 -11.08
C LEU A 227 8.68 -11.87 -10.30
N LEU A 228 9.29 -10.74 -9.95
CA LEU A 228 8.60 -9.62 -9.29
C LEU A 228 7.46 -9.08 -10.16
N VAL A 229 7.71 -8.92 -11.46
CA VAL A 229 6.67 -8.52 -12.43
C VAL A 229 5.57 -9.58 -12.52
N ALA A 230 5.92 -10.86 -12.65
CA ALA A 230 4.97 -11.95 -12.75
C ALA A 230 4.06 -12.04 -11.51
N VAL A 231 4.64 -12.00 -10.31
CA VAL A 231 3.92 -12.00 -9.03
C VAL A 231 3.05 -10.75 -8.92
N GLY A 232 3.58 -9.56 -9.21
CA GLY A 232 2.84 -8.31 -9.16
C GLY A 232 1.60 -8.33 -10.06
N LEU A 233 1.75 -8.73 -11.32
CA LEU A 233 0.66 -8.82 -12.28
C LEU A 233 -0.33 -9.93 -11.93
N ALA A 234 0.14 -11.09 -11.46
CA ALA A 234 -0.72 -12.20 -11.08
C ALA A 234 -1.65 -11.81 -9.92
N TYR A 235 -1.11 -11.30 -8.81
CA TYR A 235 -1.94 -10.90 -7.67
C TYR A 235 -2.87 -9.72 -7.99
N LEU A 236 -2.39 -8.73 -8.76
CA LEU A 236 -3.22 -7.61 -9.19
C LEU A 236 -4.36 -8.05 -10.10
N GLY A 237 -4.06 -8.89 -11.10
CA GLY A 237 -5.04 -9.43 -12.04
C GLY A 237 -6.08 -10.32 -11.36
N LEU A 238 -5.63 -11.23 -10.50
CA LEU A 238 -6.53 -12.08 -9.70
C LEU A 238 -7.43 -11.25 -8.78
N GLY A 239 -6.86 -10.28 -8.06
CA GLY A 239 -7.61 -9.42 -7.17
C GLY A 239 -8.65 -8.57 -7.88
N TYR A 240 -8.28 -7.99 -9.02
CA TYR A 240 -9.21 -7.24 -9.87
C TYR A 240 -10.33 -8.12 -10.45
N GLY A 241 -9.99 -9.35 -10.89
CA GLY A 241 -10.97 -10.31 -11.38
C GLY A 241 -12.00 -10.70 -10.31
N ILE A 242 -11.53 -11.02 -9.10
CA ILE A 242 -12.41 -11.34 -7.95
C ILE A 242 -13.30 -10.14 -7.61
N PHE A 243 -12.74 -8.93 -7.59
CA PHE A 243 -13.50 -7.71 -7.33
C PHE A 243 -14.66 -7.53 -8.30
N ARG A 244 -14.43 -7.70 -9.61
CA ARG A 244 -15.50 -7.63 -10.62
C ARG A 244 -16.60 -8.65 -10.38
N VAL A 245 -16.25 -9.90 -10.06
CA VAL A 245 -17.24 -10.95 -9.78
C VAL A 245 -18.09 -10.58 -8.57
N ILE A 246 -17.47 -10.09 -7.49
CA ILE A 246 -18.19 -9.67 -6.28
C ILE A 246 -19.09 -8.46 -6.55
N GLN A 247 -18.59 -7.49 -7.31
CA GLN A 247 -19.32 -6.28 -7.66
C GLN A 247 -20.57 -6.56 -8.50
N THR A 248 -20.50 -7.48 -9.48
CA THR A 248 -21.67 -7.92 -10.24
C THR A 248 -22.71 -8.54 -9.32
N LYS A 249 -22.30 -9.43 -8.41
CA LYS A 249 -23.19 -10.04 -7.41
C LYS A 249 -23.80 -9.01 -6.47
N ALA A 250 -23.05 -7.99 -6.06
CA ALA A 250 -23.54 -6.92 -5.20
C ALA A 250 -24.62 -6.09 -5.91
N ARG A 251 -24.46 -5.83 -7.21
CA ARG A 251 -25.48 -5.14 -8.03
C ARG A 251 -26.75 -5.96 -8.17
N GLU A 252 -26.63 -7.24 -8.48
CA GLU A 252 -27.78 -8.15 -8.64
C GLU A 252 -28.62 -8.27 -7.36
N ARG A 253 -27.98 -8.17 -6.19
CA ARG A 253 -28.64 -8.25 -4.89
C ARG A 253 -29.24 -6.94 -4.40
N GLY A 254 -29.05 -5.83 -5.12
CA GLY A 254 -29.58 -4.52 -4.70
C GLY A 254 -28.95 -3.93 -3.44
N VAL A 255 -27.88 -4.52 -2.90
CA VAL A 255 -27.26 -4.13 -1.62
C VAL A 255 -26.50 -2.79 -1.66
N LEU A 256 -26.56 -2.07 -2.79
CA LEU A 256 -25.85 -0.81 -2.99
C LEU A 256 -26.60 0.41 -2.43
N GLY A 257 -27.93 0.34 -2.33
CA GLY A 257 -28.79 1.43 -1.84
C GLY A 257 -29.18 1.33 -0.38
N GLU A 258 -29.03 0.15 0.22
CA GLU A 258 -29.20 -0.04 1.65
C GLU A 258 -27.84 0.11 2.33
N TYR A 259 -27.47 1.31 2.80
CA TYR A 259 -26.32 1.48 3.69
C TYR A 259 -26.76 1.80 5.12
#